data_AF-A0A533SR84-F1
#
_entry.id   AF-A0A533SR84-F1
#
_cell.length_a   1.000
_cell.length_b   1.000
_cell.length_c   1.000
_cell.angle_alpha   90.00
_cell.angle_beta   90.00
_cell.angle_gamma   90.00
#
_symmetry.space_group_name_H-M   'P 1'
#
loop_
_entity.id
_entity.type
_entity.pdbx_description
1 polymer ?
#
loop_
_entity_poly.entity_id
_entity_poly.type
_entity_poly.pdbx_seq_one_letter_code
_entity_poly.pdbx_strand_id
1 'polypeptide(L)'
;MADEKTLSARLRLIQSLAGRLKGVKVSAESPKWSLVQGFLARSDRRAADVIAKGSPAIRWPEVLRSPLAKEILGAREECKALPWDFIAAMPGRELLLAEKRKALLGEAPDHCPSRGCRLCATCNAGQVV
;
A
#
# COMPACT_ATOMS: atom_id res chain seq x y z
N MET A 1 -0.46 -8.24 -4.23
CA MET A 1 -1.55 -7.27 -4.44
C MET A 1 -2.61 -7.94 -5.29
N ALA A 2 -3.89 -7.64 -5.09
CA ALA A 2 -4.95 -8.16 -5.95
C ALA A 2 -4.95 -7.46 -7.31
N ASP A 3 -5.51 -8.11 -8.34
CA ASP A 3 -5.65 -7.52 -9.67
C ASP A 3 -6.69 -6.38 -9.73
N GLU A 4 -6.71 -5.64 -10.85
CA GLU A 4 -7.58 -4.47 -11.04
C GLU A 4 -9.08 -4.82 -10.96
N LYS A 5 -9.49 -6.00 -11.45
CA LYS A 5 -10.88 -6.46 -11.42
C LYS A 5 -11.32 -6.74 -9.99
N THR A 6 -10.48 -7.43 -9.22
CA THR A 6 -10.70 -7.75 -7.81
C THR A 6 -10.73 -6.48 -6.95
N LEU A 7 -9.81 -5.54 -7.17
CA LEU A 7 -9.82 -4.23 -6.50
C LEU A 7 -11.08 -3.43 -6.85
N SER A 8 -11.47 -3.40 -8.13
CA SER A 8 -12.70 -2.73 -8.61
C SER A 8 -13.98 -3.32 -8.02
N ALA A 9 -14.03 -4.63 -7.80
CA ALA A 9 -15.17 -5.31 -7.18
C ALA A 9 -15.26 -4.98 -5.68
N ARG A 10 -14.12 -5.05 -4.96
CA ARG A 10 -14.04 -4.71 -3.53
C ARG A 10 -14.39 -3.25 -3.26
N LEU A 11 -13.89 -2.32 -4.07
CA LEU A 11 -14.20 -0.89 -3.92
C LEU A 11 -15.70 -0.62 -4.15
N ARG A 12 -16.30 -1.23 -5.19
CA ARG A 12 -17.75 -1.14 -5.43
C ARG A 12 -18.59 -1.70 -4.28
N LEU A 13 -18.16 -2.82 -3.69
CA LEU A 13 -18.82 -3.38 -2.49
C LEU A 13 -18.78 -2.39 -1.32
N ILE A 14 -17.60 -1.85 -0.99
CA ILE A 14 -17.41 -0.86 0.08
C ILE A 14 -18.29 0.38 -0.16
N GLN A 15 -18.29 0.93 -1.38
CA GLN A 15 -19.12 2.07 -1.76
C GLN A 15 -20.62 1.78 -1.63
N SER A 16 -21.08 0.59 -2.04
CA SER A 16 -22.50 0.20 -1.98
C SER A 16 -23.01 -0.06 -0.55
N LEU A 17 -22.13 -0.49 0.36
CA LEU A 17 -22.46 -0.69 1.77
C LEU A 17 -22.44 0.65 2.52
N ALA A 18 -21.36 1.42 2.36
CA ALA A 18 -21.20 2.72 3.02
C ALA A 18 -22.23 3.75 2.55
N GLY A 19 -22.64 3.72 1.28
CA GLY A 19 -23.69 4.61 0.75
C GLY A 19 -25.07 4.43 1.38
N ARG A 20 -25.29 3.36 2.16
CA ARG A 20 -26.52 3.16 2.96
C ARG A 20 -26.46 3.88 4.32
N LEU A 21 -25.28 4.34 4.73
CA LEU A 21 -25.06 4.99 6.02
C LEU A 21 -25.13 6.51 5.88
N LYS A 22 -26.08 7.14 6.57
CA LYS A 22 -26.27 8.59 6.52
C LYS A 22 -25.01 9.32 7.02
N GLY A 23 -24.47 10.21 6.20
CA GLY A 23 -23.29 11.02 6.52
C GLY A 23 -21.94 10.36 6.21
N VAL A 24 -21.90 9.13 5.70
CA VAL A 24 -20.65 8.45 5.32
C VAL A 24 -20.34 8.68 3.84
N LYS A 25 -19.12 9.13 3.54
CA LYS A 25 -18.59 9.25 2.17
C LYS A 25 -17.31 8.44 2.03
N VAL A 26 -17.28 7.53 1.06
CA VAL A 26 -16.07 6.77 0.70
C VAL A 26 -15.22 7.61 -0.25
N SER A 27 -13.98 7.90 0.16
CA SER A 27 -12.93 8.40 -0.72
C SER A 27 -11.92 7.29 -0.97
N ALA A 28 -11.53 7.06 -2.22
CA ALA A 28 -10.56 6.04 -2.59
C ALA A 28 -9.86 6.41 -3.91
N GLU A 29 -8.60 6.02 -4.02
CA GLU A 29 -7.86 6.04 -5.29
C GLU A 29 -8.48 5.04 -6.28
N SER A 30 -8.36 5.31 -7.59
CA SER A 30 -8.80 4.37 -8.60
C SER A 30 -7.98 3.06 -8.54
N PRO A 31 -8.58 1.89 -8.84
CA PRO A 31 -7.86 0.60 -8.87
C PRO A 31 -6.62 0.62 -9.77
N LYS A 32 -6.69 1.28 -10.93
CA LYS A 32 -5.57 1.49 -11.86
C LYS A 32 -4.43 2.28 -11.21
N TRP A 33 -4.71 3.45 -10.64
CA TRP A 33 -3.67 4.26 -10.00
C TRP A 33 -3.12 3.61 -8.73
N SER A 34 -3.93 2.85 -7.99
CA SER A 34 -3.47 2.03 -6.88
C SER A 34 -2.42 1.00 -7.32
N LEU A 35 -2.61 0.37 -8.49
CA LEU A 35 -1.62 -0.54 -9.08
C LEU A 35 -0.36 0.19 -9.56
N VAL A 36 -0.49 1.41 -10.11
CA VAL A 36 0.67 2.24 -10.49
C VAL A 36 1.49 2.65 -9.25
N GLN A 37 0.84 3.17 -8.21
CA GLN A 37 1.47 3.51 -6.93
C GLN A 37 2.12 2.27 -6.29
N GLY A 38 1.41 1.14 -6.27
CA GLY A 38 1.92 -0.12 -5.75
C GLY A 38 3.11 -0.68 -6.55
N PHE A 39 3.16 -0.46 -7.87
CA PHE A 39 4.29 -0.82 -8.71
C PHE A 39 5.49 0.07 -8.40
N LEU A 40 5.32 1.39 -8.42
CA LEU A 40 6.38 2.36 -8.14
C LEU A 40 6.99 2.17 -6.74
N ALA A 41 6.15 2.06 -5.71
CA ALA A 41 6.63 1.86 -4.34
C ALA A 41 7.38 0.53 -4.17
N ARG A 42 6.97 -0.53 -4.87
CA ARG A 42 7.52 -1.89 -4.67
C ARG A 42 8.66 -2.26 -5.64
N SER A 43 9.02 -1.36 -6.54
CA SER A 43 10.02 -1.60 -7.60
C SER A 43 11.46 -1.37 -7.15
N ASP A 44 12.37 -1.85 -7.97
CA ASP A 44 13.78 -1.47 -8.03
C ASP A 44 14.12 -0.83 -9.39
N ARG A 45 15.41 -0.62 -9.68
CA ARG A 45 15.95 -0.03 -10.92
C ARG A 45 15.43 -0.69 -12.21
N ARG A 46 15.03 -1.96 -12.21
CA ARG A 46 14.48 -2.68 -13.38
C ARG A 46 13.21 -2.04 -13.95
N ALA A 47 12.46 -1.25 -13.16
CA ALA A 47 11.32 -0.52 -13.69
C ALA A 47 11.71 0.56 -14.71
N ALA A 48 12.92 1.12 -14.65
CA ALA A 48 13.36 2.14 -15.59
C ALA A 48 13.23 1.64 -17.05
N ASP A 49 13.69 0.41 -17.33
CA ASP A 49 13.65 -0.21 -18.65
C ASP A 49 12.21 -0.48 -19.15
N VAL A 50 11.26 -0.67 -18.23
CA VAL A 50 9.85 -0.93 -18.55
C VAL A 50 9.08 0.39 -18.74
N ILE A 51 9.37 1.40 -17.92
CA ILE A 51 8.77 2.74 -18.02
C ILE A 51 9.28 3.46 -19.28
N ALA A 52 10.58 3.40 -19.56
CA ALA A 52 11.23 4.08 -20.69
C ALA A 52 10.68 3.63 -22.05
N LYS A 53 10.22 2.37 -22.18
CA LYS A 53 9.54 1.86 -23.39
C LYS A 53 8.25 2.61 -23.74
N GLY A 54 7.67 3.36 -22.81
CA GLY A 54 6.52 4.23 -23.05
C GLY A 54 6.87 5.66 -23.49
N SER A 55 8.15 6.02 -23.64
CA SER A 55 8.56 7.38 -24.04
C SER A 55 7.92 7.81 -25.39
N PRO A 56 7.42 9.05 -25.54
CA PRO A 56 7.58 10.21 -24.65
C PRO A 56 6.57 10.31 -23.49
N ALA A 57 5.55 9.44 -23.38
CA ALA A 57 4.50 9.54 -22.37
C ALA A 57 4.11 8.18 -21.78
N ILE A 58 4.43 7.97 -20.49
CA ILE A 58 4.37 6.67 -19.81
C ILE A 58 3.03 5.94 -20.03
N ARG A 59 3.08 4.84 -20.79
CA ARG A 59 1.92 4.00 -21.12
C ARG A 59 1.63 3.02 -19.98
N TRP A 60 1.12 3.53 -18.85
CA TRP A 60 0.85 2.74 -17.63
C TRP A 60 0.15 1.38 -17.86
N PRO A 61 -0.87 1.24 -18.75
CA PRO A 61 -1.48 -0.06 -19.01
C PRO A 61 -0.52 -1.10 -19.58
N GLU A 62 0.56 -0.70 -20.26
CA GLU A 62 1.59 -1.59 -20.81
C GLU A 62 2.63 -1.94 -19.73
N VAL A 63 3.04 -0.96 -18.93
CA VAL A 63 3.87 -1.17 -17.74
C VAL A 63 3.24 -2.20 -16.81
N LEU A 64 1.95 -2.03 -16.46
CA LEU A 64 1.21 -2.95 -15.57
C LEU A 64 0.95 -4.34 -16.18
N ARG A 65 0.96 -4.47 -17.52
CA ARG A 65 0.86 -5.77 -18.20
C ARG A 65 2.19 -6.53 -18.29
N SER A 66 3.31 -5.86 -18.05
CA SER A 66 4.65 -6.46 -18.16
C SER A 66 4.87 -7.62 -17.18
N PRO A 67 5.74 -8.59 -17.50
CA PRO A 67 6.13 -9.65 -16.56
C PRO A 67 6.72 -9.09 -15.25
N LEU A 68 7.53 -8.04 -15.34
CA LEU A 68 8.13 -7.37 -14.19
C LEU A 68 7.07 -6.77 -13.25
N ALA A 69 6.01 -6.15 -13.78
CA ALA A 69 4.93 -5.64 -12.93
C ALA A 69 4.18 -6.75 -12.20
N LYS A 70 4.00 -7.93 -12.83
CA LYS A 70 3.40 -9.11 -12.18
C LYS A 70 4.30 -9.64 -11.04
N GLU A 71 5.61 -9.72 -11.26
CA GLU A 71 6.61 -10.05 -10.23
C GLU A 71 6.52 -9.07 -9.05
N ILE A 72 6.66 -7.76 -9.33
CA ILE A 72 6.72 -6.70 -8.33
C ILE A 72 5.44 -6.62 -7.51
N LEU A 73 4.26 -6.69 -8.16
CA LEU A 73 2.95 -6.57 -7.51
C LEU A 73 2.49 -7.85 -6.80
N GLY A 74 3.11 -8.99 -7.08
CA GLY A 74 2.76 -10.32 -6.56
C GLY A 74 2.82 -10.48 -5.03
N ALA A 75 2.84 -11.72 -4.55
CA ALA A 75 3.14 -12.02 -3.16
C ALA A 75 4.60 -11.68 -2.83
N ARG A 76 4.90 -11.38 -1.56
CA ARG A 76 6.28 -11.26 -1.04
C ARG A 76 6.39 -12.07 0.24
N GLU A 77 7.52 -12.74 0.38
CA GLU A 77 7.97 -13.32 1.64
C GLU A 77 8.18 -12.22 2.68
N GLU A 78 7.86 -12.50 3.94
CA GLU A 78 8.00 -11.55 5.05
C GLU A 78 9.46 -11.24 5.39
N CYS A 79 10.38 -12.16 5.07
CA CYS A 79 11.82 -12.03 5.31
C CYS A 79 12.58 -11.27 4.22
N LYS A 80 11.94 -11.01 3.07
CA LYS A 80 12.57 -10.27 1.99
C LYS A 80 12.52 -8.77 2.27
N ALA A 81 13.67 -8.11 2.20
CA ALA A 81 13.77 -6.66 2.37
C ALA A 81 12.72 -5.92 1.53
N LEU A 82 12.06 -4.92 2.12
CA LEU A 82 11.17 -4.01 1.43
C LEU A 82 12.00 -2.96 0.68
N PRO A 83 11.53 -2.44 -0.46
CA PRO A 83 12.30 -1.46 -1.23
C PRO A 83 12.53 -0.13 -0.51
N TRP A 84 11.83 0.10 0.60
CA TRP A 84 11.93 1.28 1.46
C TRP A 84 12.52 0.97 2.86
N ASP A 85 13.09 -0.22 3.09
CA ASP A 85 13.71 -0.57 4.38
C ASP A 85 14.92 0.33 4.73
N PHE A 86 15.47 1.08 3.77
CA PHE A 86 16.51 2.07 4.00
C PHE A 86 15.99 3.39 4.63
N ILE A 87 14.67 3.59 4.74
CA ILE A 87 14.06 4.80 5.29
C ILE A 87 13.97 4.67 6.82
N ALA A 88 14.85 5.35 7.54
CA ALA A 88 14.95 5.26 9.01
C ALA A 88 13.69 5.77 9.77
N ALA A 89 12.93 6.70 9.18
CA ALA A 89 11.73 7.29 9.79
C ALA A 89 10.45 6.50 9.44
N MET A 90 10.45 5.19 9.71
CA MET A 90 9.35 4.27 9.40
C MET A 90 9.03 3.35 10.59
N PRO A 91 7.79 2.83 10.70
CA PRO A 91 7.47 1.77 11.66
C PRO A 91 8.35 0.53 11.46
N GLY A 92 8.87 -0.02 12.55
CA GLY A 92 9.72 -1.22 12.50
C GLY A 92 9.03 -2.42 11.84
N ARG A 93 9.79 -3.24 11.10
CA ARG A 93 9.28 -4.41 10.35
C ARG A 93 8.46 -5.37 11.20
N GLU A 94 8.85 -5.59 12.46
CA GLU A 94 8.13 -6.46 13.40
C GLU A 94 6.72 -5.94 13.71
N LEU A 95 6.56 -4.64 13.91
CA LEU A 95 5.26 -3.99 14.10
C LEU A 95 4.41 -4.11 12.83
N LEU A 96 4.99 -3.87 11.65
CA LEU A 96 4.29 -4.02 10.37
C LEU A 96 3.80 -5.47 10.13
N LEU A 97 4.57 -6.47 10.58
CA LEU A 97 4.16 -7.88 10.51
C LEU A 97 3.11 -8.25 11.57
N ALA A 98 3.15 -7.66 12.77
CA ALA A 98 2.11 -7.81 13.78
C ALA A 98 0.77 -7.25 13.28
N GLU A 99 0.76 -6.01 12.76
CA GLU A 99 -0.45 -5.39 12.19
C GLU A 99 -0.97 -6.14 10.97
N LYS A 100 -0.08 -6.69 10.12
CA LYS A 100 -0.49 -7.59 9.03
C LYS A 100 -1.23 -8.84 9.54
N ARG A 101 -0.78 -9.43 10.66
CA ARG A 101 -1.43 -10.61 11.27
C ARG A 101 -2.82 -10.27 11.82
N LYS A 102 -2.93 -9.18 12.59
CA LYS A 102 -4.23 -8.64 13.06
C LYS A 102 -5.22 -8.45 11.90
N ALA A 103 -4.78 -7.77 10.84
CA ALA A 103 -5.60 -7.51 9.65
C ALA A 103 -6.05 -8.78 8.91
N LEU A 104 -5.27 -9.87 8.96
CA LEU A 104 -5.66 -11.17 8.40
C LEU A 104 -6.67 -11.93 9.29
N LEU A 105 -6.64 -11.69 10.60
CA LEU A 105 -7.61 -12.22 11.57
C LEU A 105 -8.91 -11.39 11.64
N GLY A 106 -8.95 -10.23 10.97
CA GLY A 106 -10.08 -9.29 11.05
C GLY A 106 -10.08 -8.45 12.33
N GLU A 107 -8.99 -8.47 13.09
CA GLU A 107 -8.81 -7.65 14.28
C GLU A 107 -8.56 -6.19 13.88
N ALA A 108 -9.16 -5.27 14.64
CA ALA A 108 -8.90 -3.85 14.45
C ALA A 108 -7.44 -3.50 14.85
N PRO A 109 -6.78 -2.58 14.12
CA PRO A 109 -5.47 -2.08 14.53
C PRO A 109 -5.57 -1.31 15.85
N ASP A 110 -4.47 -1.24 16.60
CA ASP A 110 -4.42 -0.39 17.80
C ASP A 110 -4.56 1.08 17.39
N HIS A 111 -5.30 1.84 18.20
CA HIS A 111 -5.40 3.29 18.00
C HIS A 111 -4.03 3.93 18.22
N CYS A 112 -3.60 4.85 17.34
CA CYS A 112 -2.40 5.65 17.58
C CYS A 112 -2.74 6.73 18.64
N PRO A 113 -2.16 6.70 19.85
CA PRO A 113 -2.51 7.66 20.89
C PRO A 113 -1.86 9.02 20.60
N SER A 114 -2.54 10.10 20.97
CA SER A 114 -2.12 11.48 20.68
C SER A 114 -0.86 11.94 21.44
N ARG A 115 -0.47 11.23 22.51
CA ARG A 115 0.78 11.44 23.28
C ARG A 115 1.29 10.10 23.80
N GLY A 116 2.59 10.00 24.09
CA GLY A 116 3.17 8.83 24.76
C GLY A 116 3.32 7.58 23.88
N CYS A 117 3.03 7.66 22.58
CA CYS A 117 3.26 6.53 21.66
C CYS A 117 4.75 6.22 21.53
N ARG A 118 5.14 4.97 21.83
CA ARG A 118 6.48 4.43 21.57
C ARG A 118 6.48 3.21 20.66
N LEU A 119 5.33 2.90 20.03
CA LEU A 119 5.14 1.67 19.24
C LEU A 119 5.90 1.72 17.90
N CYS A 120 5.70 2.77 17.10
CA CYS A 120 6.27 2.88 15.76
C CYS A 120 7.45 3.86 15.64
N ALA A 121 7.73 4.65 16.68
CA ALA A 121 8.72 5.73 16.70
C ALA A 121 8.65 6.77 15.55
N THR A 122 7.56 6.77 14.76
CA THR A 122 7.43 7.60 13.54
C THR A 122 6.91 9.00 13.85
N CYS A 123 6.10 9.16 14.89
CA CYS A 123 5.62 10.46 15.37
C CYS A 123 6.40 10.89 16.61
N ASN A 124 6.69 12.19 16.75
CA ASN A 124 7.46 12.74 17.86
C ASN A 124 6.62 12.88 19.15
N ALA A 125 5.84 11.85 19.51
CA ALA A 125 4.93 11.82 20.66
C ALA A 125 5.65 11.75 22.04
N GLY A 126 6.92 12.15 22.07
CA GLY A 126 7.82 12.18 23.23
C GLY A 126 8.25 13.58 23.66
N GLN A 127 7.79 14.66 23.01
CA GLN A 127 7.91 16.01 23.59
C GLN A 127 6.75 16.28 24.55
N VAL A 128 7.03 16.04 25.83
CA VAL A 128 6.36 16.77 26.93
C VAL A 128 6.84 18.22 26.84
N VAL A 129 5.90 19.14 26.69
CA VAL A 129 6.08 20.56 27.03
C VAL A 129 5.46 20.76 28.41
#